data_AF-A0A6G0T5F3-F1
#
_entry.id   AF-A0A6G0T5F3-F1
#
_cell.length_a   1.000
_cell.length_b   1.000
_cell.length_c   1.000
_cell.angle_alpha   90.00
_cell.angle_beta   90.00
_cell.angle_gamma   90.00
#
_symmetry.space_group_name_H-M   'P 1'
#
loop_
_entity.id
_entity.type
_entity.pdbx_description
1 polymer ?
#
loop_
_entity_poly.entity_id
_entity_poly.type
_entity_poly.pdbx_seq_one_letter_code
_entity_poly.pdbx_strand_id
1 'polypeptide(L)'
;MNGDNFKEWFEAILPRLEPNAIIVMDNAPYHSVKLEKYPSTRWNKAQLSEWLQSKGVILDRPFLKHELMAKVREIPQNKSYVIDKIAEDAGHTVLRLPPYHCEFNPIELAWAMVKGYAKRENTSFKIDDVRQLLHTAIERVTSENWQNFIKHVIEEEEKIWKVDDIMDELIDQMEPCVLTITGDTDSDYD
;
A
#
# COMPACT_ATOMS: atom_id res chain seq x y z
N MET A 1 11.45 -6.34 -11.99
CA MET A 1 11.33 -6.91 -10.64
C MET A 1 10.02 -7.68 -10.57
N ASN A 2 10.00 -8.91 -10.08
CA ASN A 2 8.77 -9.67 -9.79
C ASN A 2 8.73 -10.03 -8.29
N GLY A 3 7.64 -10.65 -7.84
CA GLY A 3 7.47 -11.03 -6.43
C GLY A 3 8.55 -12.00 -5.93
N ASP A 4 8.95 -12.97 -6.75
CA ASP A 4 9.94 -13.99 -6.37
C ASP A 4 11.33 -13.37 -6.16
N ASN A 5 11.80 -12.54 -7.10
CA ASN A 5 13.09 -11.87 -6.99
C ASN A 5 13.12 -10.91 -5.79
N PHE A 6 12.01 -10.22 -5.51
CA PHE A 6 11.94 -9.36 -4.32
C PHE A 6 11.97 -10.19 -3.04
N LYS A 7 11.24 -11.30 -2.99
CA LYS A 7 11.22 -12.22 -1.85
C LYS A 7 12.63 -12.74 -1.53
N GLU A 8 13.35 -13.22 -2.54
CA GLU A 8 14.73 -13.71 -2.36
C GLU A 8 15.67 -12.62 -1.82
N TRP A 9 15.59 -11.41 -2.39
CA TRP A 9 16.36 -10.27 -1.89
C TRP A 9 15.98 -9.90 -0.45
N PHE A 10 14.69 -9.93 -0.13
CA PHE A 10 14.17 -9.58 1.19
C PHE A 10 14.64 -10.59 2.25
N GLU A 11 14.54 -11.89 1.96
CA GLU A 11 15.08 -12.94 2.84
C GLU A 11 16.58 -12.79 3.07
N ALA A 12 17.34 -12.32 2.08
CA ALA A 12 18.77 -12.08 2.21
C ALA A 12 19.14 -10.84 3.05
N ILE A 13 18.24 -9.85 3.15
CA ILE A 13 18.49 -8.62 3.92
C ILE A 13 18.04 -8.72 5.38
N LEU A 14 16.99 -9.51 5.68
CA LEU A 14 16.43 -9.62 7.05
C LEU A 14 17.49 -9.94 8.12
N PRO A 15 18.41 -10.91 7.93
CA PRO A 15 19.42 -11.22 8.95
C PRO A 15 20.41 -10.09 9.23
N ARG A 16 20.42 -9.03 8.41
CA ARG A 16 21.30 -7.86 8.56
C ARG A 16 20.61 -6.70 9.27
N LEU A 17 19.31 -6.83 9.58
CA LEU A 17 18.56 -5.82 10.30
C LEU A 17 18.76 -5.98 11.80
N GLU A 18 18.62 -4.87 12.52
CA GLU A 18 18.58 -4.88 13.98
C GLU A 18 17.33 -5.66 14.47
N PRO A 19 17.42 -6.36 15.62
CA PRO A 19 16.27 -7.07 16.18
C PRO A 19 15.06 -6.15 16.36
N ASN A 20 13.85 -6.65 16.08
CA ASN A 20 12.59 -5.89 16.20
C ASN A 20 12.53 -4.63 15.33
N ALA A 21 13.29 -4.57 14.23
CA ALA A 21 13.20 -3.45 13.29
C ALA A 21 11.78 -3.25 12.71
N ILE A 22 11.44 -1.98 12.48
CA ILE A 22 10.26 -1.57 11.70
C ILE A 22 10.70 -1.37 10.26
N ILE A 23 10.08 -2.11 9.34
CA ILE A 23 10.35 -2.06 7.91
C ILE A 23 9.22 -1.27 7.25
N VAL A 24 9.53 -0.06 6.79
CA VAL A 24 8.58 0.77 6.04
C VAL A 24 8.53 0.29 4.60
N MET A 25 7.32 0.03 4.08
CA MET A 25 7.11 -0.58 2.76
C MET A 25 6.05 0.18 1.98
N ASP A 26 6.32 0.47 0.70
CA ASP A 26 5.31 0.99 -0.22
C ASP A 26 4.36 -0.12 -0.73
N ASN A 27 3.41 0.24 -1.58
CA ASN A 27 2.40 -0.69 -2.11
C ASN A 27 2.71 -1.19 -3.53
N ALA A 28 3.98 -1.27 -3.94
CA ALA A 28 4.31 -1.83 -5.23
C ALA A 28 3.75 -3.27 -5.37
N PRO A 29 3.31 -3.70 -6.56
CA PRO A 29 2.65 -5.00 -6.73
C PRO A 29 3.49 -6.19 -6.26
N TYR A 30 4.82 -6.12 -6.42
CA TYR A 30 5.74 -7.17 -5.99
C TYR A 30 6.01 -7.16 -4.47
N HIS A 31 5.73 -6.06 -3.77
CA HIS A 31 5.69 -6.04 -2.29
C HIS A 31 4.36 -6.58 -1.75
N SER A 32 3.31 -6.57 -2.57
CA SER A 32 1.93 -6.83 -2.15
C SER A 32 1.42 -8.19 -2.64
N VAL A 33 2.32 -9.17 -2.75
CA VAL A 33 1.95 -10.54 -3.12
C VAL A 33 1.13 -11.15 -2.00
N LYS A 34 -0.14 -11.44 -2.29
CA LYS A 34 -1.08 -11.96 -1.29
C LYS A 34 -0.66 -13.35 -0.81
N LEU A 35 -0.64 -13.55 0.50
CA LEU A 35 -0.39 -14.84 1.13
C LEU A 35 -1.51 -15.83 0.78
N GLU A 36 -2.76 -15.36 0.88
CA GLU A 36 -3.93 -16.13 0.47
C GLU A 36 -4.53 -15.61 -0.85
N LYS A 37 -4.91 -16.55 -1.72
CA LYS A 37 -5.69 -16.25 -2.92
C LYS A 37 -7.16 -16.17 -2.57
N TYR A 38 -7.72 -14.97 -2.69
CA TYR A 38 -9.15 -14.75 -2.55
C TYR A 38 -9.89 -15.03 -3.87
N PRO A 39 -11.13 -15.53 -3.82
CA PRO A 39 -11.91 -15.75 -5.01
C PRO A 39 -12.16 -14.48 -5.81
N SER A 40 -12.22 -14.64 -7.13
CA SER A 40 -12.53 -13.57 -8.08
C SER A 40 -13.68 -13.99 -8.99
N THR A 41 -14.23 -13.04 -9.77
CA THR A 41 -15.29 -13.33 -10.75
C THR A 41 -14.90 -14.39 -11.78
N ARG A 42 -13.60 -14.61 -12.00
CA ARG A 42 -13.04 -15.64 -12.89
C ARG A 42 -13.13 -17.06 -12.33
N TRP A 43 -13.29 -17.23 -11.01
CA TRP A 43 -13.36 -18.55 -10.40
C TRP A 43 -14.65 -19.27 -10.78
N ASN A 44 -14.59 -20.58 -10.94
CA ASN A 44 -15.76 -21.40 -11.22
C ASN A 44 -16.49 -21.81 -9.92
N LYS A 45 -17.68 -22.40 -10.05
CA LYS A 45 -18.52 -22.78 -8.91
C LYS A 45 -17.83 -23.76 -7.95
N ALA A 46 -17.05 -24.70 -8.48
CA ALA A 46 -16.34 -25.69 -7.66
C ALA A 46 -15.25 -25.02 -6.81
N GLN A 47 -14.43 -24.17 -7.42
CA GLN A 47 -13.38 -23.40 -6.74
C GLN A 47 -13.96 -22.50 -5.64
N LEU A 48 -15.09 -21.85 -5.90
CA LEU A 48 -15.79 -21.04 -4.91
C LEU A 48 -16.30 -21.88 -3.73
N SER A 49 -16.83 -23.07 -4.02
CA SER A 49 -17.37 -23.96 -3.00
C SER A 49 -16.25 -24.51 -2.11
N GLU A 50 -15.14 -24.95 -2.71
CA GLU A 50 -13.96 -25.44 -2.00
C GLU A 50 -13.34 -24.37 -1.09
N TRP A 51 -13.23 -23.13 -1.58
CA TRP A 51 -12.71 -22.03 -0.75
C TRP A 51 -13.66 -21.66 0.39
N LEU A 52 -14.98 -21.62 0.16
CA LEU A 52 -15.93 -21.38 1.24
C LEU A 52 -15.88 -22.49 2.30
N GLN A 53 -15.75 -23.75 1.87
CA GLN A 53 -15.58 -24.89 2.78
C GLN A 53 -14.27 -24.83 3.56
N SER A 54 -13.16 -24.40 2.94
CA SER A 54 -11.88 -24.21 3.66
C SER A 54 -11.95 -23.09 4.70
N LYS A 55 -12.88 -22.15 4.55
CA LYS A 55 -13.25 -21.14 5.56
C LYS A 55 -14.28 -21.62 6.58
N GLY A 56 -14.68 -22.90 6.55
CA GLY A 56 -15.64 -23.48 7.48
C GLY A 56 -17.10 -23.17 7.15
N VAL A 57 -17.41 -22.64 5.97
CA VAL A 57 -18.79 -22.37 5.54
C VAL A 57 -19.44 -23.66 5.06
N ILE A 58 -20.54 -24.04 5.71
CA ILE A 58 -21.33 -25.21 5.32
C ILE A 58 -22.20 -24.84 4.11
N LEU A 59 -22.11 -25.64 3.05
CA LEU A 59 -22.96 -25.54 1.86
C LEU A 59 -23.98 -26.67 1.89
N ASP A 60 -25.17 -26.37 2.38
CA ASP A 60 -26.27 -27.31 2.63
C ASP A 60 -27.09 -27.69 1.37
N ARG A 61 -26.97 -26.89 0.32
CA ARG A 61 -27.71 -27.06 -0.94
C ARG A 61 -26.86 -26.66 -2.15
N PRO A 62 -27.26 -27.00 -3.39
CA PRO A 62 -26.60 -26.46 -4.57
C PRO A 62 -26.84 -24.95 -4.70
N PHE A 63 -25.78 -24.15 -4.57
CA PHE A 63 -25.84 -22.69 -4.73
C PHE A 63 -25.56 -22.23 -6.16
N LEU A 64 -26.19 -21.15 -6.62
CA LEU A 64 -25.79 -20.47 -7.85
C LEU A 64 -24.46 -19.72 -7.65
N LYS A 65 -23.72 -19.47 -8.74
CA LYS A 65 -22.41 -18.79 -8.67
C LYS A 65 -22.50 -17.42 -7.99
N HIS A 66 -23.56 -16.66 -8.24
CA HIS A 66 -23.75 -15.36 -7.59
C HIS A 66 -23.99 -15.48 -6.08
N GLU A 67 -24.64 -16.55 -5.60
CA GLU A 67 -24.91 -16.76 -4.17
C GLU A 67 -23.63 -17.13 -3.44
N LEU A 68 -22.80 -17.97 -4.06
CA LEU A 68 -21.45 -18.26 -3.54
C LEU A 68 -20.61 -16.98 -3.47
N MET A 69 -20.65 -16.13 -4.52
CA MET A 69 -19.94 -14.85 -4.51
C MET A 69 -20.47 -13.88 -3.44
N ALA A 70 -21.77 -13.89 -3.13
CA ALA A 70 -22.32 -13.11 -2.02
C ALA A 70 -21.74 -13.58 -0.68
N LYS A 71 -21.73 -14.89 -0.43
CA LYS A 71 -21.09 -15.47 0.76
C LYS A 71 -19.59 -15.16 0.87
N VAL A 72 -18.86 -15.15 -0.26
CA VAL A 72 -17.44 -14.75 -0.28
C VAL A 72 -17.26 -13.29 0.18
N ARG A 73 -18.20 -12.40 -0.12
CA ARG A 73 -18.12 -10.98 0.29
C ARG A 73 -18.43 -10.77 1.77
N GLU A 74 -19.18 -11.68 2.39
CA GLU A 74 -19.47 -11.65 3.83
C GLU A 74 -18.22 -11.99 4.67
N ILE A 75 -17.25 -12.68 4.10
CA ILE A 75 -16.00 -13.04 4.79
C ILE A 75 -15.01 -11.87 4.71
N PRO A 76 -14.50 -11.36 5.86
CA PRO A 76 -13.49 -10.31 5.88
C PRO A 76 -12.26 -10.74 5.09
N GLN A 77 -11.88 -9.90 4.12
CA GLN A 77 -10.65 -10.11 3.36
C GLN A 77 -9.48 -9.44 4.07
N ASN A 78 -8.90 -10.14 5.04
CA ASN A 78 -7.66 -9.69 5.66
C ASN A 78 -6.54 -9.76 4.62
N LYS A 79 -6.10 -8.60 4.15
CA LYS A 79 -4.97 -8.48 3.23
C LYS A 79 -3.69 -8.88 3.98
N SER A 80 -3.34 -10.15 3.91
CA SER A 80 -2.04 -10.66 4.35
C SER A 80 -1.13 -10.78 3.14
N TYR A 81 0.11 -10.31 3.29
CA TYR A 81 1.12 -10.35 2.25
C TYR A 81 2.25 -11.28 2.64
N VAL A 82 2.84 -11.94 1.64
CA VAL A 82 3.92 -12.91 1.83
C VAL A 82 5.09 -12.26 2.57
N ILE A 83 5.50 -11.06 2.18
CA ILE A 83 6.66 -10.38 2.77
C ILE A 83 6.41 -9.95 4.22
N ASP A 84 5.18 -9.55 4.55
CA ASP A 84 4.79 -9.15 5.90
C ASP A 84 4.90 -10.34 6.84
N LYS A 85 4.48 -11.52 6.35
CA LYS A 85 4.60 -12.77 7.12
C LYS A 85 6.05 -13.19 7.32
N ILE A 86 6.88 -13.09 6.29
CA ILE A 86 8.31 -13.41 6.39
C ILE A 86 9.01 -12.47 7.38
N ALA A 87 8.69 -11.18 7.37
CA ALA A 87 9.23 -10.23 8.34
C ALA A 87 8.77 -10.55 9.77
N GLU A 88 7.49 -10.85 9.97
CA GLU A 88 6.93 -11.24 11.26
C GLU A 88 7.61 -12.50 11.82
N ASP A 89 7.77 -13.53 10.99
CA ASP A 89 8.43 -14.78 11.38
C ASP A 89 9.92 -14.57 11.73
N ALA A 90 10.55 -13.54 11.17
CA ALA A 90 11.90 -13.10 11.52
C ALA A 90 11.95 -12.13 12.71
N GLY A 91 10.81 -11.80 13.34
CA GLY A 91 10.73 -10.89 14.49
C GLY A 91 10.73 -9.41 14.13
N HIS A 92 10.34 -9.04 12.92
CA HIS A 92 10.24 -7.66 12.45
C HIS A 92 8.79 -7.25 12.18
N THR A 93 8.53 -5.94 12.20
CA THR A 93 7.20 -5.38 11.89
C THR A 93 7.24 -4.65 10.55
N VAL A 94 6.30 -4.93 9.65
CA VAL A 94 6.14 -4.16 8.41
C VAL A 94 5.11 -3.04 8.62
N LEU A 95 5.52 -1.81 8.37
CA LEU A 95 4.63 -0.64 8.32
C LEU A 95 4.40 -0.27 6.86
N ARG A 96 3.16 -0.40 6.39
CA ARG A 96 2.80 -0.07 5.00
C ARG A 96 2.36 1.37 4.89
N LEU A 97 2.90 2.08 3.91
CA LEU A 97 2.49 3.43 3.60
C LEU A 97 1.06 3.46 3.03
N PRO A 98 0.33 4.58 3.20
CA PRO A 98 -0.92 4.80 2.49
C PRO A 98 -0.72 4.73 0.96
N PRO A 99 -1.65 4.11 0.20
CA PRO A 99 -1.56 4.08 -1.25
C PRO A 99 -1.51 5.50 -1.85
N TYR A 100 -0.63 5.71 -2.83
CA TYR A 100 -0.46 6.99 -3.54
C TYR A 100 0.14 8.15 -2.72
N HIS A 101 0.61 7.90 -1.50
CA HIS A 101 1.24 8.91 -0.66
C HIS A 101 2.75 8.67 -0.52
N CYS A 102 3.50 8.97 -1.59
CA CYS A 102 4.96 8.79 -1.57
C CYS A 102 5.68 9.88 -0.78
N GLU A 103 5.01 11.00 -0.49
CA GLU A 103 5.46 12.06 0.41
C GLU A 103 5.76 11.54 1.82
N PHE A 104 5.14 10.43 2.22
CA PHE A 104 5.39 9.78 3.51
C PHE A 104 6.55 8.78 3.48
N ASN A 105 7.31 8.71 2.38
CA ASN A 105 8.42 7.80 2.24
C ASN A 105 9.77 8.55 2.26
N PRO A 106 10.52 8.54 3.38
CA PRO A 106 11.80 9.24 3.50
C PRO A 106 12.84 8.79 2.46
N ILE A 107 12.74 7.55 1.96
CA ILE A 107 13.67 7.04 0.94
C ILE A 107 13.56 7.81 -0.38
N GLU A 108 12.41 8.42 -0.68
CA GLU A 108 12.24 9.22 -1.89
C GLU A 108 13.10 10.48 -1.85
N LEU A 109 13.26 11.09 -0.68
CA LEU A 109 14.13 12.26 -0.46
C LEU A 109 15.62 11.87 -0.58
N ALA A 110 15.99 10.72 -0.01
CA ALA A 110 17.34 10.18 -0.18
C ALA A 110 17.64 9.89 -1.66
N TRP A 111 16.69 9.27 -2.37
CA TRP A 111 16.82 9.03 -3.81
C TRP A 111 16.82 10.32 -4.63
N ALA A 112 16.09 11.36 -4.24
CA ALA A 112 16.14 12.66 -4.90
C ALA A 112 17.55 13.27 -4.80
N MET A 113 18.19 13.18 -3.64
CA MET A 113 19.57 13.61 -3.43
C MET A 113 20.56 12.79 -4.29
N VAL A 114 20.43 11.46 -4.27
CA VAL A 114 21.28 10.54 -5.06
C VAL A 114 21.14 10.78 -6.56
N LYS A 115 19.90 10.80 -7.07
CA LYS A 115 19.60 11.07 -8.49
C LYS A 115 20.08 12.45 -8.91
N GLY A 116 19.92 13.46 -8.04
CA GLY A 116 20.39 14.82 -8.29
C GLY A 116 21.90 14.90 -8.47
N TYR A 117 22.66 14.20 -7.63
CA TYR A 117 24.12 14.11 -7.77
C TYR A 117 24.52 13.38 -9.05
N ALA A 118 24.00 12.17 -9.27
CA ALA A 118 24.33 11.38 -10.46
C ALA A 118 24.01 12.14 -11.75
N LYS A 119 22.88 12.88 -11.81
CA LYS A 119 22.51 13.69 -12.97
C LYS A 119 23.51 14.83 -13.25
N ARG A 120 24.05 15.49 -12.21
CA ARG A 120 25.00 16.61 -12.39
C ARG A 120 26.37 16.15 -12.83
N GLU A 121 26.84 15.03 -12.28
CA GLU A 121 28.21 14.55 -12.51
C GLU A 121 28.32 13.57 -13.69
N ASN A 122 27.20 13.01 -14.16
CA ASN A 122 27.20 12.11 -15.30
C ASN A 122 27.46 12.86 -16.61
N THR A 123 28.72 12.86 -17.03
CA THR A 123 29.19 13.50 -18.26
C THR A 123 29.45 12.50 -19.40
N SER A 124 29.69 11.22 -19.07
CA SER A 124 30.08 10.18 -20.03
C SER A 124 28.90 9.33 -20.53
N PHE A 125 27.80 9.28 -19.78
CA PHE A 125 26.62 8.43 -20.03
C PHE A 125 26.90 6.93 -20.11
N LYS A 126 28.07 6.47 -19.64
CA LYS A 126 28.44 5.05 -19.60
C LYS A 126 27.93 4.41 -18.32
N ILE A 127 27.47 3.16 -18.43
CA ILE A 127 26.88 2.44 -17.30
C ILE A 127 27.86 2.22 -16.15
N ASP A 128 29.15 2.01 -16.44
CA ASP A 128 30.19 1.84 -15.42
C ASP A 128 30.42 3.12 -14.63
N ASP A 129 30.44 4.26 -15.30
CA ASP A 129 30.61 5.57 -14.67
C ASP A 129 29.37 5.92 -13.83
N VAL A 130 28.16 5.65 -14.35
CA VAL A 130 26.91 5.81 -13.59
C VAL A 130 26.92 4.95 -12.33
N ARG A 131 27.41 3.70 -12.39
CA ARG A 131 27.52 2.83 -11.22
C ARG A 131 28.44 3.44 -10.17
N GLN A 132 29.61 3.93 -10.56
CA GLN A 132 30.55 4.57 -9.63
C GLN A 132 29.95 5.85 -9.02
N LEU A 133 29.26 6.67 -9.83
CA LEU A 133 28.57 7.87 -9.36
C LEU A 133 27.47 7.53 -8.35
N LEU A 134 26.71 6.45 -8.56
CA LEU A 134 25.67 6.00 -7.63
C LEU A 134 26.27 5.57 -6.28
N HIS A 135 27.38 4.80 -6.28
CA HIS A 135 28.05 4.42 -5.03
C HIS A 135 28.51 5.66 -4.25
N THR A 136 29.21 6.58 -4.91
CA THR A 136 29.64 7.85 -4.30
C THR A 136 28.45 8.68 -3.80
N ALA A 137 27.33 8.70 -4.54
CA ALA A 137 26.14 9.44 -4.16
C ALA A 137 25.47 8.87 -2.91
N ILE A 138 25.41 7.54 -2.79
CA ILE A 138 24.85 6.85 -1.63
C ILE A 138 25.71 7.13 -0.39
N GLU A 139 27.04 7.07 -0.51
CA GLU A 139 27.96 7.41 0.59
C GLU A 139 27.84 8.86 1.07
N ARG A 140 27.37 9.77 0.21
CA ARG A 140 27.11 11.17 0.56
C ARG A 140 25.81 11.36 1.36
N VAL A 141 24.92 10.36 1.41
CA VAL A 141 23.72 10.44 2.25
C VAL A 141 24.14 10.22 3.70
N THR A 142 24.32 11.30 4.45
CA THR A 142 24.76 11.25 5.84
C THR A 142 23.61 10.92 6.79
N SER A 143 23.94 10.54 8.03
CA SER A 143 22.96 10.37 9.10
C SER A 143 22.16 11.65 9.38
N GLU A 144 22.79 12.83 9.26
CA GLU A 144 22.10 14.12 9.39
C GLU A 144 21.09 14.34 8.25
N ASN A 145 21.45 13.99 7.00
CA ASN A 145 20.50 14.04 5.90
C ASN A 145 19.30 13.12 6.17
N TRP A 146 19.56 11.89 6.64
CA TRP A 146 18.49 10.95 6.95
C TRP A 146 17.55 11.47 8.05
N GLN A 147 18.09 12.04 9.13
CA GLN A 147 17.28 12.67 10.18
C GLN A 147 16.41 13.81 9.63
N ASN A 148 16.96 14.64 8.75
CA ASN A 148 16.21 15.71 8.11
C ASN A 148 15.12 15.20 7.17
N PHE A 149 15.35 14.09 6.46
CA PHE A 149 14.33 13.45 5.61
C PHE A 149 13.16 12.93 6.45
N ILE A 150 13.45 12.27 7.57
CA ILE A 150 12.43 11.80 8.51
C ILE A 150 11.63 12.97 9.07
N LYS A 151 12.32 14.03 9.51
CA LYS A 151 11.68 15.25 10.02
C LYS A 151 10.73 15.86 8.98
N HIS A 152 11.16 15.96 7.73
CA HIS A 152 10.32 16.47 6.65
C HIS A 152 9.04 15.65 6.47
N VAL A 153 9.15 14.33 6.48
CA VAL A 153 7.98 13.43 6.36
C VAL A 153 6.99 13.65 7.50
N ILE A 154 7.47 13.78 8.75
CA ILE A 154 6.63 14.08 9.92
C ILE A 154 5.91 15.42 9.74
N GLU A 155 6.61 16.45 9.24
CA GLU A 155 6.00 17.76 8.97
C GLU A 155 4.93 17.68 7.87
N GLU A 156 5.09 16.84 6.84
CA GLU A 156 4.05 16.60 5.83
C GLU A 156 2.84 15.86 6.41
N GLU A 157 3.05 14.88 7.28
CA GLU A 157 1.96 14.19 8.00
C GLU A 157 1.15 15.17 8.86
N GLU A 158 1.82 16.05 9.62
CA GLU A 158 1.16 17.07 10.44
C GLU A 158 0.31 18.06 9.62
N LYS A 159 0.71 18.36 8.39
CA LYS A 159 -0.08 19.23 7.50
C LYS A 159 -1.39 18.58 7.10
N ILE A 160 -1.36 17.28 6.82
CA ILE A 160 -2.56 16.53 6.43
C ILE A 160 -3.52 16.42 7.61
N TRP A 161 -3.02 16.16 8.82
CA TRP A 161 -3.83 16.22 10.04
C TRP A 161 -4.54 17.56 10.22
N LYS A 162 -3.83 18.68 10.02
CA LYS A 162 -4.45 20.02 10.11
C LYS A 162 -5.55 20.23 9.06
N VAL A 163 -5.41 19.65 7.87
CA VAL A 163 -6.45 19.74 6.84
C VAL A 163 -7.69 18.95 7.27
N ASP A 164 -7.50 17.77 7.84
CA ASP A 164 -8.60 16.95 8.36
C ASP A 164 -9.32 17.66 9.52
N ASP A 165 -8.58 18.24 10.47
CA ASP A 165 -9.16 19.01 11.58
C ASP A 165 -10.03 20.17 11.07
N ILE A 166 -9.53 20.92 10.08
CA ILE A 166 -10.29 22.03 9.45
C ILE A 166 -11.54 21.51 8.72
N MET A 167 -11.45 20.35 8.06
CA MET A 167 -12.58 19.75 7.37
C MET A 167 -13.67 19.32 8.35
N ASP A 168 -13.29 18.74 9.48
CA ASP A 168 -14.22 18.30 10.52
C ASP A 168 -14.98 19.51 11.12
N GLU A 169 -14.26 20.59 11.43
CA GLU A 169 -14.87 21.85 11.86
C GLU A 169 -15.84 22.45 10.82
N LEU A 170 -15.52 22.32 9.53
CA LEU A 170 -16.37 22.79 8.45
C LEU A 170 -17.65 21.95 8.33
N ILE A 171 -17.54 20.63 8.46
CA ILE A 171 -18.68 19.71 8.42
C ILE A 171 -19.65 20.01 9.56
N ASP A 172 -19.14 20.23 10.78
CA ASP A 172 -19.96 20.58 11.94
C ASP A 172 -20.70 21.91 11.77
N GLN A 173 -20.12 22.84 11.00
CA GLN A 173 -20.72 24.14 10.67
C GLN A 173 -21.69 24.09 9.48
N MET A 174 -21.68 23.02 8.68
CA MET A 174 -22.62 22.87 7.58
C MET A 174 -24.00 22.50 8.11
N GLU A 175 -24.99 23.38 7.91
CA GLU A 175 -26.39 23.01 8.11
C GLU A 175 -26.78 21.88 7.14
N PRO A 176 -27.56 20.88 7.60
CA PRO A 176 -27.98 19.77 6.75
C PRO A 176 -28.77 20.30 5.55
N CYS A 177 -28.23 20.10 4.35
CA CYS A 177 -28.88 20.48 3.11
C CYS A 177 -30.06 19.52 2.85
N VAL A 178 -31.24 19.89 3.34
CA VAL A 178 -32.49 19.16 3.05
C VAL A 178 -32.92 19.52 1.63
N LEU A 179 -32.58 18.66 0.67
CA LEU A 179 -33.14 18.72 -0.67
C LEU A 179 -34.61 18.28 -0.61
N THR A 180 -35.52 19.22 -0.38
CA THR A 180 -36.96 18.97 -0.53
C THR A 180 -37.24 18.78 -2.01
N ILE A 181 -37.46 17.53 -2.46
CA ILE A 181 -38.01 17.26 -3.78
C ILE A 181 -39.48 17.71 -3.76
N THR A 182 -39.74 18.97 -4.06
CA THR A 182 -41.11 19.45 -4.36
C THR A 182 -41.41 19.07 -5.80
N GLY A 183 -41.81 17.82 -5.99
CA GLY A 183 -42.35 17.32 -7.25
C GLY A 183 -43.86 17.14 -7.12
N ASP A 184 -44.62 18.23 -7.23
CA ASP A 184 -45.98 18.12 -7.74
C ASP A 184 -45.83 17.86 -9.25
N THR A 185 -45.83 16.58 -9.63
CA THR A 185 -46.07 16.19 -11.01
C THR A 185 -47.53 16.45 -11.32
N ASP A 186 -47.82 17.64 -11.87
CA ASP A 186 -49.05 17.88 -12.62
C ASP A 186 -49.08 16.90 -13.79
N SER A 187 -49.97 15.90 -13.70
CA SER A 187 -50.27 15.00 -14.79
C SER A 187 -51.42 15.58 -15.62
N ASP A 188 -51.09 16.48 -16.54
CA ASP A 188 -51.99 16.84 -17.63
C ASP A 188 -51.87 15.77 -18.73
N TYR A 189 -52.87 14.91 -18.83
CA TYR A 189 -53.13 14.09 -20.01
C TYR A 189 -54.54 14.40 -20.52
N ASP A 190 -54.59 15.09 -21.67
CA ASP A 190 -55.73 15.11 -22.62
C ASP A 190 -55.89 13.75 -23.31
#